data_AF-A0A3L7Q902-F1
#
_entry.id   AF-A0A3L7Q902-F1
#
_cell.length_a   1.000
_cell.length_b   1.000
_cell.length_c   1.000
_cell.angle_alpha   90.00
_cell.angle_beta   90.00
_cell.angle_gamma   90.00
#
_symmetry.space_group_name_H-M   'P 1'
#
loop_
_entity.id
_entity.type
_entity.pdbx_description
1 polymer ?
#
loop_
_entity_poly.entity_id
_entity_poly.type
_entity_poly.pdbx_seq_one_letter_code
_entity_poly.pdbx_strand_id
1 'polypeptide(L)'
;MVDSRVFRFEFGCPRCAARLRLQDRSLVGTLWNCPECQAPLQIVDSGIGQIVAVDQTPKAITPIVRWTFTPRTAARLVTGVLVAAGAMLILWSPEKPLSVVTESQPAPIPPMVPAPPGSGGPETPPATQRETAPMQAVSRWLTAYRERTGAFPAGTVGTGPVEDRLGWQALFREETEGVPIPDRSQSWRAAVNDSFVRRRATELQWPDLPEKVSESGYPATHLAGMSGIGADAARLPKSDPRAGIFGEDRRTTNDDIRDGLSSTIMVVGIEHRPAAWASGSEGLRSLTAEPYLAGPDGLGTGQLDGMYVLLADGSVKFVSKETDPRIFRRMAAMADGLPLNAAIPGEPGPLAEEVHMPQPVLPPAAALSDPPITVELAPDHPAVDVVRQLAVPLKRFRLSQPTPLRAVLQQFAEMSAVPIDPTGLMAMEKLDHLVTVDQSDTTLGAVLAAILSQAGLAYEIDAERIRLSEAPPPPPPEKSLLPAL
;
A
#
# COMPACT_ATOMS: atom_id res chain seq x y z
N MET A 1 -42.67 5.98 32.30
CA MET A 1 -42.67 5.39 30.94
C MET A 1 -42.58 6.52 29.95
N VAL A 2 -41.36 6.87 29.53
CA VAL A 2 -41.11 7.83 28.44
C VAL A 2 -40.93 6.99 27.20
N ASP A 3 -41.85 7.16 26.26
CA ASP A 3 -41.90 6.46 24.98
C ASP A 3 -40.69 6.88 24.12
N SER A 4 -39.65 6.04 24.11
CA SER A 4 -38.44 6.22 23.33
C SER A 4 -38.74 5.92 21.86
N ARG A 5 -39.26 6.93 21.15
CA ARG A 5 -39.43 6.87 19.70
C ARG A 5 -38.06 6.66 19.05
N VAL A 6 -37.90 5.53 18.38
CA VAL A 6 -36.66 5.10 17.71
C VAL A 6 -36.36 6.06 16.55
N PHE A 7 -35.34 6.91 16.70
CA PHE A 7 -34.79 7.69 15.60
C PHE A 7 -34.07 6.73 14.64
N ARG A 8 -34.29 6.85 13.33
CA ARG A 8 -33.71 5.94 12.32
C ARG A 8 -32.46 6.47 11.63
N PHE A 9 -32.23 7.78 11.63
CA PHE A 9 -31.11 8.38 10.89
C PHE A 9 -30.43 9.47 11.72
N GLU A 10 -29.10 9.39 11.83
CA GLU A 10 -28.24 10.36 12.50
C GLU A 10 -27.11 10.81 11.55
N PHE A 11 -26.84 12.12 11.50
CA PHE A 11 -25.74 12.69 10.71
C PHE A 11 -25.30 14.04 11.31
N GLY A 12 -24.10 14.51 10.97
CA GLY A 12 -23.58 15.81 11.42
C GLY A 12 -24.00 16.96 10.51
N CYS A 13 -24.24 18.15 11.07
CA CYS A 13 -24.37 19.38 10.30
C CYS A 13 -23.02 19.73 9.65
N PRO A 14 -22.93 19.95 8.33
CA PRO A 14 -21.67 20.25 7.65
C PRO A 14 -21.05 21.60 8.06
N ARG A 15 -21.81 22.48 8.72
CA ARG A 15 -21.35 23.83 9.08
C ARG A 15 -20.89 23.96 10.53
N CYS A 16 -21.58 23.32 11.47
CA CYS A 16 -21.27 23.43 12.91
C CYS A 16 -21.01 22.07 13.60
N ALA A 17 -21.03 20.96 12.85
CA ALA A 17 -20.86 19.60 13.36
C ALA A 17 -21.92 19.14 14.38
N ALA A 18 -23.00 19.89 14.59
CA ALA A 18 -24.11 19.47 15.45
C ALA A 18 -24.70 18.12 14.98
N ARG A 19 -24.98 17.21 15.92
CA ARG A 19 -25.57 15.90 15.63
C ARG A 19 -27.07 16.04 15.39
N LEU A 20 -27.50 15.78 14.16
CA LEU A 20 -28.88 15.93 13.70
C LEU A 20 -29.56 14.56 13.65
N ARG A 21 -30.83 14.50 14.06
CA ARG A 21 -31.65 13.28 14.14
C ARG A 21 -32.92 13.44 13.32
N LEU A 22 -33.16 12.51 12.39
CA LEU A 22 -34.39 12.45 11.61
C LEU A 22 -35.20 11.21 12.00
N GLN A 23 -36.51 11.40 12.21
CA GLN A 23 -37.44 10.30 12.50
C GLN A 23 -37.86 9.54 11.23
N ASP A 24 -38.05 10.24 10.12
CA ASP A 24 -38.48 9.66 8.85
C ASP A 24 -37.73 10.21 7.63
N ARG A 25 -37.91 9.56 6.48
CA ARG A 25 -37.36 9.98 5.18
C ARG A 25 -38.20 11.05 4.47
N SER A 26 -39.30 11.51 5.07
CA SER A 26 -40.19 12.48 4.40
C SER A 26 -39.51 13.82 4.18
N LEU A 27 -38.46 14.11 4.95
CA LEU A 27 -37.67 15.32 4.86
C LEU A 27 -36.59 15.28 3.76
N VAL A 28 -36.36 14.14 3.09
CA VAL A 28 -35.44 14.06 1.95
C VAL A 28 -35.97 14.94 0.81
N GLY A 29 -35.12 15.81 0.28
CA GLY A 29 -35.45 16.81 -0.73
C GLY A 29 -35.96 18.15 -0.17
N THR A 30 -36.20 18.25 1.14
CA THR A 30 -36.63 19.52 1.77
C THR A 30 -35.45 20.35 2.29
N LEU A 31 -35.66 21.66 2.37
CA LEU A 31 -34.79 22.59 3.08
C LEU A 31 -35.14 22.58 4.56
N TRP A 32 -34.14 22.33 5.39
CA TRP A 32 -34.27 22.26 6.84
C TRP A 32 -33.17 23.10 7.50
N ASN A 33 -33.56 23.96 8.45
CA ASN A 33 -32.59 24.80 9.15
C ASN A 33 -31.99 24.04 10.33
N CYS A 34 -30.65 24.06 10.44
CA CYS A 34 -29.97 23.48 11.59
C CYS A 34 -30.44 24.16 12.89
N PRO A 35 -30.86 23.43 13.93
CA PRO A 35 -31.33 24.04 15.19
C PRO A 35 -30.21 24.78 15.93
N GLU A 36 -28.95 24.37 15.75
CA GLU A 36 -27.80 24.98 16.43
C GLU A 36 -27.28 26.24 15.69
N CYS A 37 -27.04 26.15 14.37
CA CYS A 37 -26.41 27.26 13.63
C CYS A 37 -27.35 28.00 12.66
N GLN A 38 -28.62 27.58 12.57
CA GLN A 38 -29.65 28.13 11.67
C GLN A 38 -29.31 28.12 10.17
N ALA A 39 -28.24 27.44 9.76
CA ALA A 39 -27.91 27.32 8.35
C ALA A 39 -28.95 26.49 7.59
N PRO A 40 -29.35 26.90 6.38
CA PRO A 40 -30.25 26.13 5.54
C PRO A 40 -29.52 24.91 4.97
N LEU A 41 -30.00 23.73 5.33
CA LEU A 41 -29.47 22.44 4.88
C LEU A 41 -30.46 21.78 3.94
N GLN A 42 -30.00 21.16 2.86
CA GLN A 42 -30.82 20.25 2.08
C GLN A 42 -30.51 18.81 2.49
N ILE A 43 -31.55 18.09 2.87
CA ILE A 43 -31.45 16.67 3.22
C ILE A 43 -31.50 15.86 1.93
N VAL A 44 -30.47 15.07 1.64
CA VAL A 44 -30.38 14.24 0.43
C VAL A 44 -30.11 12.78 0.81
N ASP A 45 -30.71 11.87 0.04
CA ASP A 45 -30.37 10.44 0.10
C ASP A 45 -29.12 10.22 -0.75
N SER A 46 -28.06 9.69 -0.12
CA SER A 46 -26.77 9.41 -0.77
C SER A 46 -26.82 8.25 -1.76
N GLY A 47 -27.95 7.52 -1.85
CA GLY A 47 -28.12 6.39 -2.75
C GLY A 47 -27.67 5.04 -2.17
N ILE A 48 -26.92 5.05 -1.05
CA ILE A 48 -26.53 3.85 -0.28
C ILE A 48 -27.42 3.62 0.95
N GLY A 49 -28.58 4.29 1.00
CA GLY A 49 -29.52 4.21 2.13
C GLY A 49 -29.12 5.07 3.34
N GLN A 50 -28.03 5.85 3.25
CA GLN A 50 -27.68 6.90 4.21
C GLN A 50 -28.26 8.26 3.80
N ILE A 51 -28.71 9.02 4.80
CA ILE A 51 -29.19 10.40 4.63
C ILE A 51 -28.08 11.35 5.07
N VAL A 52 -27.76 12.34 4.23
CA VAL A 52 -26.77 13.37 4.55
C VAL A 52 -27.37 14.77 4.38
N ALA A 53 -26.85 15.74 5.13
CA ALA A 53 -27.19 17.15 4.97
C ALA A 53 -26.12 17.88 4.17
N VAL A 54 -26.53 18.61 3.13
CA VAL A 54 -25.66 19.43 2.29
C VAL A 54 -25.95 20.90 2.56
N ASP A 55 -24.90 21.71 2.74
CA ASP A 55 -25.02 23.16 2.92
C ASP A 55 -25.46 23.82 1.61
N GLN A 56 -26.59 24.54 1.64
CA GLN A 56 -27.13 25.27 0.50
C GLN A 56 -26.81 26.76 0.54
N THR A 57 -25.96 27.21 1.46
CA THR A 57 -25.54 28.60 1.50
C THR A 57 -24.87 28.93 0.16
N PRO A 58 -25.46 29.83 -0.67
CA PRO A 58 -24.90 30.13 -1.97
C PRO A 58 -23.47 30.63 -1.75
N LYS A 59 -22.50 29.85 -2.23
CA LYS A 59 -21.08 30.18 -2.15
C LYS A 59 -20.95 31.55 -2.79
N ALA A 60 -20.65 32.58 -1.99
CA ALA A 60 -20.60 33.96 -2.46
C ALA A 60 -19.71 33.97 -3.71
N ILE A 61 -20.32 34.24 -4.87
CA ILE A 61 -19.60 34.34 -6.13
C ILE A 61 -18.64 35.49 -5.92
N THR A 62 -17.36 35.17 -5.71
CA THR A 62 -16.30 36.16 -5.64
C THR A 62 -16.43 37.06 -6.85
N PRO A 63 -16.58 38.39 -6.67
CA PRO A 63 -16.77 39.29 -7.79
C PRO A 63 -15.61 39.08 -8.75
N ILE A 64 -15.93 38.68 -9.97
CA ILE A 64 -14.97 38.57 -11.06
C ILE A 64 -14.32 39.94 -11.17
N VAL A 65 -13.06 40.03 -10.73
CA VAL A 65 -12.24 41.23 -10.85
C VAL A 65 -12.14 41.50 -12.35
N ARG A 66 -12.92 42.48 -12.84
CA ARG A 66 -12.81 42.97 -14.22
C ARG A 66 -11.50 43.72 -14.31
N TRP A 67 -10.46 43.02 -14.76
CA TRP A 67 -9.21 43.65 -15.17
C TRP A 67 -9.49 44.56 -16.36
N THR A 68 -9.46 45.87 -16.13
CA THR A 68 -9.55 46.88 -17.18
C THR A 68 -8.19 47.01 -17.85
N PHE A 69 -7.94 46.19 -18.87
CA PHE A 69 -6.75 46.35 -19.70
C PHE A 69 -6.86 47.65 -20.49
N THR A 70 -5.91 48.56 -20.28
CA THR A 70 -5.80 49.75 -21.15
C THR A 70 -5.42 49.33 -22.57
N PRO A 71 -5.88 50.04 -23.61
CA PRO A 71 -5.67 49.66 -25.01
C PRO A 71 -4.18 49.55 -25.42
N ARG A 72 -3.27 50.19 -24.67
CA ARG A 72 -1.81 50.06 -24.89
C ARG A 72 -1.23 48.73 -24.42
N THR A 73 -1.81 48.10 -23.39
CA THR A 73 -1.39 46.78 -22.90
C THR A 73 -1.90 45.64 -23.78
N ALA A 74 -3.11 45.77 -24.35
CA ALA A 74 -3.66 44.78 -25.27
C ALA A 74 -2.83 44.68 -26.57
N ALA A 75 -2.38 45.81 -27.12
CA ALA A 75 -1.56 45.82 -28.33
C ALA A 75 -0.23 45.08 -28.14
N ARG A 76 0.44 45.23 -26.99
CA ARG A 76 1.73 44.56 -26.72
C ARG A 76 1.60 43.04 -26.56
N LEU A 77 0.49 42.55 -26.01
CA LEU A 77 0.24 41.10 -25.90
C LEU A 77 -0.05 40.47 -27.26
N VAL A 78 -0.81 41.14 -28.13
CA VAL A 78 -1.09 40.64 -29.48
C VAL A 78 0.19 40.57 -30.33
N THR A 79 1.07 41.58 -30.26
CA THR A 79 2.34 41.55 -30.98
C THR A 79 3.27 40.45 -30.46
N GLY A 80 3.32 40.23 -29.14
CA GLY A 80 4.12 39.16 -28.55
C GLY A 80 3.68 37.76 -28.99
N VAL A 81 2.36 37.51 -29.03
CA VAL A 81 1.80 36.21 -29.46
C VAL A 81 2.05 35.96 -30.95
N LEU A 82 1.95 37.00 -31.80
CA LEU A 82 2.22 36.86 -33.24
C LEU A 82 3.70 36.59 -33.56
N VAL A 83 4.63 37.19 -32.82
CA VAL A 83 6.08 36.92 -32.98
C VAL A 83 6.42 35.50 -32.52
N ALA A 84 5.83 35.03 -31.42
CA ALA A 84 6.02 33.66 -30.94
C ALA A 84 5.43 32.63 -31.92
N ALA A 85 4.24 32.87 -32.48
CA ALA A 85 3.62 32.01 -33.47
C ALA A 85 4.41 31.96 -34.80
N GLY A 86 4.98 33.10 -35.23
CA GLY A 86 5.84 33.17 -36.40
C GLY A 86 7.16 32.40 -36.22
N ALA A 87 7.78 32.48 -35.04
CA ALA A 87 8.99 31.73 -34.72
C ALA A 87 8.74 30.21 -34.67
N MET A 88 7.56 29.79 -34.21
CA MET A 88 7.17 28.38 -34.15
C MET A 88 6.90 27.79 -35.55
N LEU A 89 6.40 28.59 -36.49
CA LEU A 89 6.18 28.19 -37.89
C LEU A 89 7.48 28.05 -38.71
N ILE A 90 8.54 28.78 -38.36
CA ILE A 90 9.84 28.70 -39.06
C ILE A 90 10.66 27.48 -38.60
N LEU A 91 10.43 26.99 -37.38
CA LEU A 91 11.12 25.81 -36.83
C LEU A 91 10.41 24.48 -37.14
N TRP A 92 9.21 24.51 -37.72
CA TRP A 92 8.49 23.29 -38.10
C TRP A 92 8.79 22.93 -39.56
N SER A 93 9.91 22.21 -39.75
CA SER A 93 10.18 21.54 -41.03
C SER A 93 9.19 20.38 -41.21
N PRO A 94 8.42 20.32 -42.31
CA PRO A 94 7.56 19.18 -42.58
C PRO A 94 8.43 17.96 -42.87
N GLU A 95 8.39 16.96 -41.99
CA GLU A 95 8.94 15.65 -42.28
C GLU A 95 8.22 15.03 -43.49
N LYS A 96 8.99 14.30 -44.30
CA LYS A 96 8.62 13.77 -45.60
C LYS A 96 7.28 13.01 -45.55
N PRO A 97 6.45 13.09 -46.60
CA PRO A 97 5.21 12.32 -46.65
C PRO A 97 5.52 10.82 -46.54
N LEU A 98 4.96 10.20 -45.51
CA LEU A 98 4.95 8.76 -45.32
C LEU A 98 4.41 8.09 -46.59
N SER A 99 5.15 7.11 -47.07
CA SER A 99 4.77 6.25 -48.18
C SER A 99 3.38 5.66 -47.91
N VAL A 100 2.49 5.83 -48.89
CA VAL A 100 1.17 5.21 -48.96
C VAL A 100 1.34 3.71 -48.72
N VAL A 101 0.88 3.24 -47.55
CA VAL A 101 0.71 1.82 -47.28
C VAL A 101 -0.44 1.36 -48.16
N THR A 102 -0.12 0.58 -49.18
CA THR A 102 -1.08 -0.17 -49.97
C THR A 102 -1.90 -1.04 -49.03
N GLU A 103 -3.20 -0.75 -48.97
CA GLU A 103 -4.20 -1.52 -48.28
C GLU A 103 -4.13 -2.98 -48.74
N SER A 104 -3.57 -3.82 -47.86
CA SER A 104 -3.45 -5.25 -48.09
C SER A 104 -4.82 -5.88 -47.87
N GLN A 105 -5.34 -6.41 -48.96
CA GLN A 105 -6.53 -7.26 -49.04
C GLN A 105 -6.57 -8.27 -47.88
N PRO A 106 -7.69 -8.40 -47.15
CA PRO A 106 -7.77 -9.29 -46.00
C PRO A 106 -7.53 -10.73 -46.43
N ALA A 107 -6.53 -11.36 -45.82
CA ALA A 107 -6.27 -12.78 -45.99
C ALA A 107 -7.51 -13.58 -45.55
N PRO A 108 -7.82 -14.70 -46.23
CA PRO A 108 -8.91 -15.58 -45.84
C PRO A 108 -8.69 -16.08 -44.41
N ILE A 109 -9.73 -15.95 -43.59
CA ILE A 109 -9.80 -16.42 -42.21
C ILE A 109 -9.46 -17.93 -42.23
N PRO A 110 -8.36 -18.38 -41.58
CA PRO A 110 -8.07 -19.80 -41.48
C PRO A 110 -9.22 -20.50 -40.73
N PRO A 111 -9.57 -21.74 -41.11
CA PRO A 111 -10.63 -22.48 -40.44
C PRO A 111 -10.34 -22.57 -38.94
N MET A 112 -11.34 -22.19 -38.16
CA MET A 112 -11.34 -22.18 -36.71
C MET A 112 -11.03 -23.58 -36.19
N VAL A 113 -9.77 -23.80 -35.78
CA VAL A 113 -9.38 -25.02 -35.06
C VAL A 113 -10.07 -24.94 -33.69
N PRO A 114 -10.91 -25.92 -33.31
CA PRO A 114 -11.54 -25.94 -32.00
C PRO A 114 -10.45 -25.92 -30.92
N ALA A 115 -10.54 -24.93 -30.03
CA ALA A 115 -9.64 -24.81 -28.90
C ALA A 115 -9.66 -26.13 -28.09
N PRO A 116 -8.49 -26.67 -27.72
CA PRO A 116 -8.43 -27.90 -26.93
C PRO A 116 -9.18 -27.69 -25.60
N PRO A 117 -10.11 -28.58 -25.23
CA PRO A 117 -10.78 -28.51 -23.94
C PRO A 117 -9.75 -28.82 -22.85
N GLY A 118 -9.28 -27.82 -22.11
CA GLY A 118 -8.40 -28.05 -20.96
C GLY A 118 -7.39 -26.96 -20.60
N SER A 119 -7.33 -25.82 -21.29
CA SER A 119 -6.56 -24.68 -20.81
C SER A 119 -7.29 -24.03 -19.64
N GLY A 120 -6.97 -24.46 -18.42
CA GLY A 120 -7.39 -23.80 -17.18
C GLY A 120 -7.05 -22.32 -17.28
N GLY A 121 -8.08 -21.47 -17.20
CA GLY A 121 -7.89 -20.02 -17.20
C GLY A 121 -6.96 -19.59 -16.06
N PRO A 122 -6.35 -18.40 -16.14
CA PRO A 122 -5.50 -17.88 -15.08
C PRO A 122 -6.25 -17.97 -13.75
N GLU A 123 -5.72 -18.79 -12.85
CA GLU A 123 -6.29 -19.03 -11.54
C GLU A 123 -6.38 -17.68 -10.83
N THR A 124 -7.60 -17.30 -10.49
CA THR A 124 -7.85 -16.03 -9.79
C THR A 124 -7.18 -16.11 -8.42
N PRO A 125 -6.28 -15.19 -8.06
CA PRO A 125 -5.64 -15.22 -6.75
C PRO A 125 -6.69 -15.25 -5.64
N PRO A 126 -6.43 -15.98 -4.53
CA PRO A 126 -7.35 -16.04 -3.40
C PRO A 126 -7.67 -14.62 -2.89
N ALA A 127 -8.90 -14.41 -2.41
CA ALA A 127 -9.42 -13.09 -2.02
C ALA A 127 -8.47 -12.31 -1.08
N THR A 128 -7.90 -12.99 -0.09
CA THR A 128 -6.94 -12.41 0.87
C THR A 128 -5.68 -11.82 0.20
N GLN A 129 -5.20 -12.40 -0.89
CA GLN A 129 -4.04 -11.86 -1.62
C GLN A 129 -4.40 -10.58 -2.38
N ARG A 130 -5.59 -10.55 -3.00
CA ARG A 130 -6.08 -9.33 -3.67
C ARG A 130 -6.29 -8.19 -2.67
N GLU A 131 -6.82 -8.53 -1.50
CA GLU A 131 -7.08 -7.60 -0.40
C GLU A 131 -5.82 -7.08 0.31
N THR A 132 -4.63 -7.61 0.02
CA THR A 132 -3.38 -7.17 0.67
C THR A 132 -2.31 -6.69 -0.32
N ALA A 133 -2.58 -6.79 -1.63
CA ALA A 133 -1.59 -6.48 -2.67
C ALA A 133 -0.96 -5.07 -2.58
N PRO A 134 -1.73 -3.97 -2.36
CA PRO A 134 -1.16 -2.65 -2.09
C PRO A 134 -0.13 -2.63 -0.94
N MET A 135 -0.48 -3.22 0.21
CA MET A 135 0.42 -3.27 1.37
C MET A 135 1.65 -4.14 1.11
N GLN A 136 1.50 -5.25 0.40
CA GLN A 136 2.64 -6.10 0.03
C GLN A 136 3.60 -5.40 -0.92
N ALA A 137 3.10 -4.61 -1.87
CA ALA A 137 3.95 -3.81 -2.77
C ALA A 137 4.76 -2.77 -2.00
N VAL A 138 4.11 -2.03 -1.11
CA VAL A 138 4.78 -1.04 -0.23
C VAL A 138 5.74 -1.72 0.74
N SER A 139 5.38 -2.88 1.30
CA SER A 139 6.24 -3.66 2.21
C SER A 139 7.56 -4.06 1.58
N ARG A 140 7.52 -4.64 0.37
CA ARG A 140 8.73 -5.03 -0.37
C ARG A 140 9.65 -3.84 -0.59
N TRP A 141 9.10 -2.70 -1.00
CA TRP A 141 9.89 -1.49 -1.21
C TRP A 141 10.46 -0.92 0.09
N LEU A 142 9.66 -0.78 1.16
CA LEU A 142 10.13 -0.26 2.45
C LEU A 142 11.23 -1.14 3.06
N THR A 143 11.10 -2.47 2.93
CA THR A 143 12.12 -3.42 3.37
C THR A 143 13.42 -3.22 2.61
N ALA A 144 13.37 -3.19 1.28
CA ALA A 144 14.55 -2.96 0.43
C ALA A 144 15.18 -1.58 0.67
N TYR A 145 14.35 -0.54 0.85
CA TYR A 145 14.81 0.81 1.17
C TYR A 145 15.57 0.84 2.50
N ARG A 146 15.02 0.18 3.52
CA ARG A 146 15.64 0.08 4.85
C ARG A 146 16.95 -0.70 4.79
N GLU A 147 17.00 -1.84 4.11
CA GLU A 147 18.22 -2.64 3.95
C GLU A 147 19.34 -1.82 3.29
N ARG A 148 18.99 -1.02 2.28
CA ARG A 148 19.94 -0.17 1.56
C ARG A 148 20.40 1.04 2.35
N THR A 149 19.52 1.66 3.15
CA THR A 149 19.79 2.98 3.78
C THR A 149 19.98 2.92 5.29
N GLY A 150 19.72 1.78 5.92
CA GLY A 150 19.72 1.58 7.38
C GLY A 150 18.52 2.19 8.12
N ALA A 151 17.57 2.82 7.41
CA ALA A 151 16.45 3.53 8.02
C ALA A 151 15.20 3.48 7.14
N PHE A 152 14.03 3.69 7.74
CA PHE A 152 12.81 4.03 7.02
C PHE A 152 12.92 5.44 6.41
N PRO A 153 12.24 5.70 5.28
CA PRO A 153 12.22 7.03 4.68
C PRO A 153 11.54 8.04 5.63
N ALA A 154 11.95 9.30 5.54
CA ALA A 154 11.19 10.37 6.17
C ALA A 154 9.81 10.50 5.52
N GLY A 155 8.83 10.95 6.31
CA GLY A 155 7.45 11.11 5.86
C GLY A 155 7.29 12.15 4.75
N THR A 156 8.13 13.19 4.77
CA THR A 156 8.22 14.20 3.71
C THR A 156 9.63 14.31 3.15
N VAL A 157 9.73 14.81 1.92
CA VAL A 157 10.98 15.02 1.19
C VAL A 157 10.94 16.37 0.50
N GLY A 158 12.05 17.11 0.62
CA GLY A 158 12.23 18.39 -0.04
C GLY A 158 12.52 19.53 0.94
N THR A 159 12.51 20.73 0.42
CA THR A 159 12.71 21.98 1.18
C THR A 159 11.44 22.81 1.17
N GLY A 160 11.23 23.65 2.19
CA GLY A 160 10.08 24.54 2.30
C GLY A 160 9.02 24.07 3.30
N PRO A 161 7.80 24.63 3.25
CA PRO A 161 6.68 24.24 4.13
C PRO A 161 6.30 22.76 3.94
N VAL A 162 5.94 22.08 5.02
CA VAL A 162 5.70 20.62 5.03
C VAL A 162 4.52 20.24 4.12
N GLU A 163 3.50 21.09 4.07
CA GLU A 163 2.31 20.97 3.22
C GLU A 163 2.58 21.05 1.71
N ASP A 164 3.74 21.57 1.34
CA ASP A 164 4.21 21.67 -0.04
C ASP A 164 5.22 20.57 -0.39
N ARG A 165 5.79 19.86 0.58
CA ARG A 165 6.77 18.81 0.32
C ARG A 165 6.12 17.57 -0.30
N LEU A 166 6.93 16.81 -1.04
CA LEU A 166 6.55 15.48 -1.51
C LEU A 166 6.49 14.50 -0.34
N GLY A 167 5.56 13.55 -0.37
CA GLY A 167 5.49 12.47 0.61
C GLY A 167 6.43 11.31 0.33
N TRP A 168 6.63 10.44 1.32
CA TRP A 168 7.41 9.22 1.16
C TRP A 168 6.89 8.31 0.04
N GLN A 169 5.58 8.34 -0.24
CA GLN A 169 4.97 7.65 -1.37
C GLN A 169 5.50 8.14 -2.72
N ALA A 170 5.98 9.39 -2.81
CA ALA A 170 6.65 9.87 -4.01
C ALA A 170 8.02 9.22 -4.23
N LEU A 171 8.77 8.91 -3.17
CA LEU A 171 9.99 8.12 -3.27
C LEU A 171 9.69 6.70 -3.77
N PHE A 172 8.63 6.08 -3.22
CA PHE A 172 8.16 4.78 -3.69
C PHE A 172 7.88 4.79 -5.19
N ARG A 173 7.15 5.80 -5.69
CA ARG A 173 6.79 5.93 -7.11
C ARG A 173 7.98 6.24 -8.00
N GLU A 174 8.88 7.11 -7.56
CA GLU A 174 10.11 7.43 -8.29
C GLU A 174 10.99 6.18 -8.50
N GLU A 175 11.14 5.34 -7.46
CA GLU A 175 11.96 4.14 -7.54
C GLU A 175 11.30 2.98 -8.29
N THR A 176 9.97 2.86 -8.25
CA THR A 176 9.25 1.74 -8.87
C THR A 176 8.85 1.99 -10.33
N GLU A 177 8.62 3.24 -10.71
CA GLU A 177 8.21 3.58 -12.09
C GLU A 177 9.26 4.35 -12.89
N GLY A 178 10.28 4.93 -12.23
CA GLY A 178 11.26 5.78 -12.87
C GLY A 178 10.68 7.13 -13.33
N VAL A 179 11.00 7.52 -14.56
CA VAL A 179 10.76 8.86 -15.14
C VAL A 179 9.26 9.14 -15.34
N PRO A 180 8.76 10.39 -15.12
CA PRO A 180 9.50 11.59 -14.72
C PRO A 180 9.99 11.56 -13.27
N ILE A 181 11.16 12.15 -13.02
CA ILE A 181 11.68 12.37 -11.67
C ILE A 181 11.15 13.73 -11.19
N PRO A 182 10.51 13.82 -10.02
CA PRO A 182 9.98 15.09 -9.53
C PRO A 182 11.10 16.02 -9.05
N ASP A 183 10.89 17.33 -9.17
CA ASP A 183 11.74 18.33 -8.53
C ASP A 183 11.36 18.46 -7.05
N ARG A 184 12.18 17.86 -6.19
CA ARG A 184 11.99 17.84 -4.73
C ARG A 184 12.23 19.20 -4.05
N SER A 185 12.79 20.18 -4.78
CA SER A 185 12.95 21.55 -4.25
C SER A 185 11.68 22.40 -4.39
N GLN A 186 10.71 21.92 -5.17
CA GLN A 186 9.46 22.61 -5.49
C GLN A 186 8.28 21.94 -4.78
N SER A 187 7.16 22.67 -4.67
CA SER A 187 5.93 22.11 -4.14
C SER A 187 5.49 20.89 -4.94
N TRP A 188 4.90 19.88 -4.29
CA TRP A 188 4.29 18.75 -5.00
C TRP A 188 3.17 19.20 -5.94
N ARG A 189 2.56 20.37 -5.68
CA ARG A 189 1.54 21.01 -6.54
C ARG A 189 2.14 21.92 -7.63
N ALA A 190 3.45 22.08 -7.69
CA ALA A 190 4.09 22.94 -8.68
C ALA A 190 3.90 22.37 -10.09
N ALA A 191 3.81 23.25 -11.10
CA ALA A 191 3.59 22.86 -12.50
C ALA A 191 4.66 21.88 -13.02
N VAL A 192 5.90 21.99 -12.55
CA VAL A 192 7.01 21.07 -12.87
C VAL A 192 6.79 19.64 -12.37
N ASN A 193 6.00 19.47 -11.30
CA ASN A 193 5.69 18.18 -10.69
C ASN A 193 4.33 17.62 -11.15
N ASP A 194 3.51 18.39 -11.86
CA ASP A 194 2.13 18.02 -12.19
C ASP A 194 2.05 16.72 -13.01
N SER A 195 2.93 16.53 -14.01
CA SER A 195 2.99 15.30 -14.80
C SER A 195 3.37 14.07 -13.96
N PHE A 196 4.18 14.25 -12.92
CA PHE A 196 4.54 13.20 -11.99
C PHE A 196 3.35 12.84 -11.09
N VAL A 197 2.72 13.84 -10.47
CA VAL A 197 1.67 13.68 -9.45
C VAL A 197 0.32 13.25 -10.03
N ARG A 198 -0.02 13.64 -11.27
CA ARG A 198 -1.28 13.24 -11.92
C ARG A 198 -1.33 11.78 -12.37
N ARG A 199 -0.23 11.04 -12.28
CA ARG A 199 -0.23 9.62 -12.59
C ARG A 199 -1.12 8.86 -11.62
N ARG A 200 -1.84 7.87 -12.15
CA ARG A 200 -2.60 6.94 -11.31
C ARG A 200 -1.61 6.12 -10.48
N ALA A 201 -1.89 6.00 -9.19
CA ALA A 201 -1.10 5.21 -8.25
C ALA A 201 -1.92 4.02 -7.75
N THR A 202 -2.24 3.10 -8.66
CA THR A 202 -3.12 1.95 -8.38
C THR A 202 -2.57 1.04 -7.29
N GLU A 203 -1.25 0.99 -7.11
CA GLU A 203 -0.55 0.20 -6.09
C GLU A 203 -0.72 0.81 -4.69
N LEU A 204 -1.11 2.09 -4.61
CA LEU A 204 -1.38 2.82 -3.38
C LEU A 204 -2.88 2.94 -3.08
N GLN A 205 -3.72 2.23 -3.84
CA GLN A 205 -5.18 2.30 -3.74
C GLN A 205 -5.78 0.92 -3.49
N TRP A 206 -6.63 0.81 -2.47
CA TRP A 206 -7.54 -0.33 -2.34
C TRP A 206 -8.52 -0.40 -3.52
N PRO A 207 -8.65 -1.55 -4.21
CA PRO A 207 -9.55 -1.70 -5.35
C PRO A 207 -11.01 -1.38 -5.01
N ASP A 208 -11.48 -1.84 -3.85
CA ASP A 208 -12.90 -1.81 -3.47
C ASP A 208 -13.35 -0.47 -2.87
N LEU A 209 -12.41 0.40 -2.49
CA LEU A 209 -12.75 1.74 -2.00
C LEU A 209 -13.08 2.68 -3.17
N PRO A 210 -14.20 3.43 -3.14
CA PRO A 210 -14.66 4.22 -4.28
C PRO A 210 -13.82 5.48 -4.54
N GLU A 211 -13.19 6.05 -3.51
CA GLU A 211 -12.53 7.36 -3.59
C GLU A 211 -11.15 7.27 -4.25
N LYS A 212 -11.09 7.38 -5.58
CA LYS A 212 -9.81 7.34 -6.32
C LYS A 212 -9.11 8.69 -6.47
N VAL A 213 -9.75 9.77 -6.02
CA VAL A 213 -9.28 11.16 -6.15
C VAL A 213 -9.49 11.86 -4.80
N SER A 214 -8.47 12.59 -4.35
CA SER A 214 -8.50 13.36 -3.11
C SER A 214 -9.34 14.64 -3.24
N GLU A 215 -9.65 15.30 -2.12
CA GLU A 215 -10.35 16.60 -2.11
C GLU A 215 -9.63 17.68 -2.92
N SER A 216 -8.32 17.56 -3.06
CA SER A 216 -7.48 18.48 -3.85
C SER A 216 -7.52 18.23 -5.36
N GLY A 217 -8.26 17.21 -5.83
CA GLY A 217 -8.40 16.88 -7.26
C GLY A 217 -7.23 16.08 -7.84
N TYR A 218 -6.29 15.62 -7.00
CA TYR A 218 -5.19 14.74 -7.41
C TYR A 218 -5.48 13.28 -7.07
N PRO A 219 -4.87 12.31 -7.77
CA PRO A 219 -5.06 10.89 -7.49
C PRO A 219 -4.82 10.58 -6.01
N ALA A 220 -5.73 9.83 -5.41
CA ALA A 220 -5.72 9.52 -3.99
C ALA A 220 -4.74 8.38 -3.65
N THR A 221 -4.28 8.33 -2.39
CA THR A 221 -3.76 7.12 -1.75
C THR A 221 -4.68 6.67 -0.63
N HIS A 222 -4.82 5.36 -0.49
CA HIS A 222 -5.49 4.71 0.64
C HIS A 222 -4.48 4.16 1.67
N LEU A 223 -3.23 4.64 1.65
CA LEU A 223 -2.16 4.21 2.54
C LEU A 223 -1.48 5.43 3.16
N ALA A 224 -1.28 5.41 4.47
CA ALA A 224 -0.53 6.44 5.19
C ALA A 224 0.56 5.84 6.07
N GLY A 225 1.68 6.56 6.18
CA GLY A 225 2.70 6.27 7.18
C GLY A 225 2.17 6.60 8.58
N MET A 226 2.33 5.68 9.54
CA MET A 226 1.90 5.89 10.92
C MET A 226 2.86 6.85 11.63
N SER A 227 2.34 7.99 12.06
CA SER A 227 3.14 9.05 12.69
C SER A 227 3.16 9.05 14.21
N GLY A 228 2.26 8.28 14.82
CA GLY A 228 2.17 8.10 16.26
C GLY A 228 0.85 8.59 16.84
N ILE A 229 0.90 9.11 18.07
CA ILE A 229 -0.29 9.45 18.86
C ILE A 229 -0.37 10.96 19.11
N GLY A 230 -1.53 11.55 18.80
CA GLY A 230 -1.81 12.97 18.92
C GLY A 230 -1.60 13.72 17.61
N ALA A 231 -2.27 14.87 17.47
CA ALA A 231 -2.26 15.69 16.25
C ALA A 231 -0.87 16.28 15.91
N ASP A 232 0.07 16.25 16.85
CA ASP A 232 1.45 16.72 16.72
C ASP A 232 2.46 15.58 16.45
N ALA A 233 2.02 14.31 16.39
CA ALA A 233 2.90 13.15 16.36
C ALA A 233 3.95 13.15 15.23
N ALA A 234 3.59 13.69 14.07
CA ALA A 234 4.48 13.81 12.92
C ALA A 234 5.69 14.72 13.18
N ARG A 235 5.59 15.68 14.11
CA ARG A 235 6.66 16.62 14.49
C ARG A 235 7.47 16.17 15.70
N LEU A 236 7.03 15.13 16.40
CA LEU A 236 7.70 14.67 17.61
C LEU A 236 9.11 14.13 17.28
N PRO A 237 10.09 14.33 18.17
CA PRO A 237 11.39 13.69 18.02
C PRO A 237 11.23 12.16 18.16
N LYS A 238 12.13 11.40 17.55
CA LYS A 238 12.09 9.92 17.59
C LYS A 238 12.17 9.32 19.00
N SER A 239 12.65 10.08 19.99
CA SER A 239 12.72 9.66 21.38
C SER A 239 11.43 9.90 22.17
N ASP A 240 10.43 10.57 21.59
CA ASP A 240 9.16 10.82 22.25
C ASP A 240 8.34 9.51 22.32
N PRO A 241 7.76 9.15 23.48
CA PRO A 241 6.97 7.93 23.63
C PRO A 241 5.77 7.87 22.69
N ARG A 242 5.25 9.02 22.20
CA ARG A 242 4.13 9.07 21.28
C ARG A 242 4.53 9.00 19.81
N ALA A 243 5.83 9.03 19.49
CA ALA A 243 6.28 9.01 18.11
C ALA A 243 6.06 7.64 17.46
N GLY A 244 5.48 7.63 16.26
CA GLY A 244 5.43 6.45 15.38
C GLY A 244 6.62 6.39 14.43
N ILE A 245 6.62 5.45 13.49
CA ILE A 245 7.76 5.23 12.58
C ILE A 245 7.99 6.42 11.65
N PHE A 246 6.93 6.98 11.07
CA PHE A 246 7.06 8.09 10.10
C PHE A 246 6.88 9.45 10.77
N GLY A 247 7.75 10.41 10.50
CA GLY A 247 7.52 11.82 10.87
C GLY A 247 7.85 12.74 9.71
N GLU A 248 7.55 14.03 9.84
CA GLU A 248 7.74 15.01 8.75
C GLU A 248 9.18 14.97 8.23
N ASP A 249 10.16 15.08 9.14
CA ASP A 249 11.60 15.01 8.86
C ASP A 249 12.29 13.79 9.52
N ARG A 250 11.51 12.93 10.18
CA ARG A 250 12.03 11.85 11.03
C ARG A 250 12.49 10.66 10.20
N ARG A 251 13.76 10.27 10.34
CA ARG A 251 14.30 9.00 9.84
C ARG A 251 14.46 8.03 11.00
N THR A 252 13.73 6.93 10.94
CA THR A 252 13.66 5.93 12.00
C THR A 252 14.48 4.71 11.60
N THR A 253 15.35 4.23 12.49
CA THR A 253 16.13 2.99 12.32
C THR A 253 15.46 1.83 13.08
N ASN A 254 15.92 0.59 12.88
CA ASN A 254 15.40 -0.54 13.66
C ASN A 254 15.66 -0.37 15.16
N ASP A 255 16.81 0.19 15.55
CA ASP A 255 17.19 0.40 16.95
C ASP A 255 16.31 1.47 17.65
N ASP A 256 15.64 2.31 16.87
CA ASP A 256 14.69 3.30 17.39
C ASP A 256 13.33 2.67 17.75
N ILE A 257 13.02 1.46 17.25
CA ILE A 257 11.75 0.76 17.44
C ILE A 257 11.87 -0.22 18.62
N ARG A 258 11.57 0.27 19.82
CA ARG A 258 11.76 -0.47 21.07
C ARG A 258 10.62 -1.43 21.40
N ASP A 259 9.43 -1.18 20.86
CA ASP A 259 8.26 -2.06 21.02
C ASP A 259 8.31 -3.32 20.16
N GLY A 260 9.34 -3.47 19.33
CA GLY A 260 9.56 -4.61 18.45
C GLY A 260 8.96 -4.40 17.06
N LEU A 261 9.70 -4.86 16.04
CA LEU A 261 9.34 -4.65 14.63
C LEU A 261 8.01 -5.32 14.24
N SER A 262 7.73 -6.51 14.80
CA SER A 262 6.52 -7.30 14.56
C SER A 262 5.31 -6.86 15.39
N SER A 263 5.43 -5.79 16.17
CA SER A 263 4.34 -5.23 16.99
C SER A 263 4.08 -3.75 16.73
N THR A 264 4.96 -3.09 15.96
CA THR A 264 4.82 -1.68 15.62
C THR A 264 4.23 -1.53 14.22
N ILE A 265 3.12 -0.81 14.11
CA ILE A 265 2.47 -0.43 12.86
C ILE A 265 3.32 0.62 12.15
N MET A 266 3.62 0.34 10.89
CA MET A 266 4.39 1.20 10.00
C MET A 266 3.48 1.93 9.01
N VAL A 267 2.55 1.22 8.35
CA VAL A 267 1.59 1.79 7.40
C VAL A 267 0.17 1.32 7.72
N VAL A 268 -0.78 2.24 7.61
CA VAL A 268 -2.21 2.01 7.82
C VAL A 268 -3.02 2.27 6.56
N GLY A 269 -4.18 1.62 6.45
CA GLY A 269 -5.19 1.95 5.45
C GLY A 269 -5.94 3.24 5.77
N ILE A 270 -6.36 3.95 4.73
CA ILE A 270 -7.26 5.11 4.81
C ILE A 270 -8.52 4.78 4.02
N GLU A 271 -9.66 4.81 4.69
CA GLU A 271 -10.97 4.60 4.09
C GLU A 271 -11.71 5.92 3.83
N HIS A 272 -11.56 6.89 4.73
CA HIS A 272 -12.21 8.19 4.60
C HIS A 272 -11.18 9.31 4.53
N ARG A 273 -11.46 10.31 3.67
CA ARG A 273 -10.57 11.46 3.43
C ARG A 273 -9.17 11.02 2.96
N PRO A 274 -9.09 10.24 1.87
CA PRO A 274 -7.82 9.83 1.31
C PRO A 274 -7.06 11.05 0.79
N ALA A 275 -5.76 11.05 1.07
CA ALA A 275 -4.84 12.12 0.71
C ALA A 275 -4.47 12.05 -0.76
N ALA A 276 -4.00 13.17 -1.33
CA ALA A 276 -3.25 13.10 -2.57
C ALA A 276 -1.96 12.28 -2.32
N TRP A 277 -1.68 11.26 -3.15
CA TRP A 277 -0.57 10.35 -2.86
C TRP A 277 0.79 11.04 -2.80
N ALA A 278 0.97 12.15 -3.52
CA ALA A 278 2.23 12.89 -3.53
C ALA A 278 2.37 13.87 -2.34
N SER A 279 1.31 14.12 -1.58
CA SER A 279 1.32 15.09 -0.48
C SER A 279 2.11 14.57 0.72
N GLY A 280 3.10 15.34 1.18
CA GLY A 280 3.91 14.97 2.34
C GLY A 280 3.13 14.96 3.66
N SER A 281 2.47 16.07 3.98
CA SER A 281 1.72 16.19 5.23
C SER A 281 0.51 15.25 5.29
N GLU A 282 -0.20 15.09 4.18
CA GLU A 282 -1.40 14.26 4.14
C GLU A 282 -1.09 12.77 3.98
N GLY A 283 0.13 12.40 3.54
CA GLY A 283 0.59 11.01 3.47
C GLY A 283 0.94 10.37 4.83
N LEU A 284 0.80 11.15 5.91
CA LEU A 284 0.98 10.74 7.29
C LEU A 284 -0.36 10.72 8.04
N ARG A 285 -0.52 9.78 8.98
CA ARG A 285 -1.68 9.69 9.86
C ARG A 285 -1.24 9.42 11.30
N SER A 286 -1.81 10.19 12.22
CA SER A 286 -1.67 10.02 13.66
C SER A 286 -2.99 9.53 14.25
N LEU A 287 -2.93 8.88 15.41
CA LEU A 287 -4.12 8.56 16.19
C LEU A 287 -4.52 9.77 17.04
N THR A 288 -5.68 10.36 16.74
CA THR A 288 -6.15 11.59 17.43
C THR A 288 -7.38 11.36 18.28
N ALA A 289 -8.25 10.41 17.93
CA ALA A 289 -9.45 10.13 18.71
C ALA A 289 -10.01 8.72 18.48
N GLU A 290 -10.61 8.15 19.54
CA GLU A 290 -11.30 6.86 19.47
C GLU A 290 -12.74 7.01 18.91
N PRO A 291 -13.30 5.97 18.26
CA PRO A 291 -12.63 4.72 17.88
C PRO A 291 -11.57 4.97 16.79
N TYR A 292 -10.46 4.24 16.80
CA TYR A 292 -9.41 4.46 15.79
C TYR A 292 -9.77 3.89 14.42
N LEU A 293 -10.39 2.71 14.41
CA LEU A 293 -10.86 2.03 13.20
C LEU A 293 -12.25 2.55 12.83
N ALA A 294 -12.45 2.94 11.56
CA ALA A 294 -13.69 3.54 11.06
C ALA A 294 -14.18 4.75 11.87
N GLY A 295 -13.27 5.44 12.56
CA GLY A 295 -13.59 6.63 13.36
C GLY A 295 -13.10 7.92 12.72
N PRO A 296 -12.91 8.99 13.52
CA PRO A 296 -12.67 10.33 13.01
C PRO A 296 -11.36 10.45 12.22
N ASP A 297 -10.36 9.62 12.52
CA ASP A 297 -9.07 9.62 11.80
C ASP A 297 -9.17 8.99 10.39
N GLY A 298 -10.30 8.38 10.04
CA GLY A 298 -10.57 7.83 8.71
C GLY A 298 -9.79 6.56 8.37
N LEU A 299 -9.26 5.85 9.37
CA LEU A 299 -8.50 4.63 9.18
C LEU A 299 -9.42 3.46 8.79
N GLY A 300 -9.02 2.71 7.77
CA GLY A 300 -9.76 1.55 7.28
C GLY A 300 -9.21 1.03 5.95
N THR A 301 -9.57 -0.21 5.61
CA THR A 301 -9.25 -0.84 4.32
C THR A 301 -10.51 -1.31 3.58
N GLY A 302 -11.71 -0.91 4.03
CA GLY A 302 -13.01 -1.26 3.46
C GLY A 302 -13.66 -2.53 4.02
N GLN A 303 -12.98 -3.28 4.90
CA GLN A 303 -13.54 -4.43 5.60
C GLN A 303 -14.41 -3.97 6.79
N LEU A 304 -15.56 -4.60 6.97
CA LEU A 304 -16.53 -4.23 8.03
C LEU A 304 -16.08 -4.55 9.46
N ASP A 305 -15.15 -5.49 9.62
CA ASP A 305 -14.77 -6.05 10.91
C ASP A 305 -13.35 -5.67 11.34
N GLY A 306 -12.65 -4.83 10.58
CA GLY A 306 -11.28 -4.46 10.88
C GLY A 306 -10.55 -3.87 9.70
N MET A 307 -9.22 -3.89 9.75
CA MET A 307 -8.39 -3.45 8.64
C MET A 307 -7.07 -4.21 8.57
N TYR A 308 -6.46 -4.24 7.40
CA TYR A 308 -5.07 -4.66 7.28
C TYR A 308 -4.13 -3.52 7.68
N VAL A 309 -3.03 -3.86 8.35
CA VAL A 309 -1.92 -2.98 8.68
C VAL A 309 -0.61 -3.61 8.22
N LEU A 310 0.35 -2.76 7.87
CA LEU A 310 1.73 -3.18 7.61
C LEU A 310 2.55 -2.90 8.86
N LEU A 311 3.17 -3.93 9.42
CA LEU A 311 4.07 -3.85 10.57
C LEU A 311 5.50 -3.54 10.12
N ALA A 312 6.34 -3.07 11.05
CA ALA A 312 7.69 -2.61 10.75
C ALA A 312 8.63 -3.75 10.29
N ASP A 313 8.33 -4.99 10.63
CA ASP A 313 9.04 -6.17 10.11
C ASP A 313 8.70 -6.51 8.64
N GLY A 314 7.72 -5.81 8.05
CA GLY A 314 7.25 -6.03 6.68
C GLY A 314 6.05 -6.97 6.58
N SER A 315 5.59 -7.57 7.68
CA SER A 315 4.42 -8.42 7.69
C SER A 315 3.12 -7.61 7.59
N VAL A 316 2.12 -8.17 6.90
CA VAL A 316 0.77 -7.60 6.83
C VAL A 316 -0.11 -8.37 7.80
N LYS A 317 -0.79 -7.66 8.70
CA LYS A 317 -1.63 -8.24 9.75
C LYS A 317 -3.04 -7.66 9.68
N PHE A 318 -4.05 -8.50 9.89
CA PHE A 318 -5.41 -8.03 10.10
C PHE A 318 -5.61 -7.62 11.57
N VAL A 319 -6.16 -6.44 11.79
CA VAL A 319 -6.52 -5.91 13.10
C VAL A 319 -8.03 -5.74 13.13
N SER A 320 -8.70 -6.45 14.04
CA SER A 320 -10.16 -6.37 14.14
C SER A 320 -10.62 -5.10 14.88
N LYS A 321 -11.83 -4.63 14.58
CA LYS A 321 -12.44 -3.47 15.24
C LYS A 321 -12.68 -3.66 16.73
N GLU A 322 -12.71 -4.91 17.19
CA GLU A 322 -12.82 -5.31 18.59
C GLU A 322 -11.48 -5.27 19.34
N THR A 323 -10.37 -5.01 18.65
CA THR A 323 -9.06 -4.83 19.28
C THR A 323 -9.14 -3.70 20.30
N ASP A 324 -8.69 -3.95 21.54
CA ASP A 324 -8.65 -2.94 22.58
C ASP A 324 -7.91 -1.69 22.07
N PRO A 325 -8.51 -0.48 22.13
CA PRO A 325 -7.89 0.75 21.66
C PRO A 325 -6.50 0.99 22.25
N ARG A 326 -6.23 0.54 23.48
CA ARG A 326 -4.92 0.64 24.13
C ARG A 326 -3.87 -0.21 23.42
N ILE A 327 -4.23 -1.40 22.93
CA ILE A 327 -3.33 -2.25 22.15
C ILE A 327 -3.04 -1.56 20.82
N PHE A 328 -4.08 -1.10 20.10
CA PHE A 328 -3.90 -0.42 18.82
C PHE A 328 -3.03 0.85 18.95
N ARG A 329 -3.25 1.61 20.03
CA ARG A 329 -2.46 2.79 20.38
C ARG A 329 -0.99 2.44 20.61
N ARG A 330 -0.71 1.37 21.36
CA ARG A 330 0.67 0.89 21.56
C ARG A 330 1.32 0.45 20.26
N MET A 331 0.58 -0.22 19.40
CA MET A 331 1.10 -0.61 18.09
C MET A 331 1.42 0.62 17.21
N ALA A 332 0.77 1.77 17.40
CA ALA A 332 1.01 2.97 16.58
C ALA A 332 2.27 3.77 16.97
N ALA A 333 2.79 3.59 18.18
CA ALA A 333 4.03 4.20 18.62
C ALA A 333 5.19 3.21 18.51
N MET A 334 6.40 3.72 18.33
CA MET A 334 7.61 2.90 18.21
C MET A 334 8.47 2.89 19.47
N ALA A 335 8.28 3.91 20.32
CA ALA A 335 9.05 4.10 21.54
C ALA A 335 8.32 3.43 22.70
N ASP A 336 8.99 2.42 23.28
CA ASP A 336 8.56 1.80 24.53
C ASP A 336 8.36 2.86 25.61
N GLY A 337 7.38 2.63 26.48
CA GLY A 337 7.11 3.49 27.61
C GLY A 337 5.90 4.40 27.47
N LEU A 338 4.97 4.16 26.54
CA LEU A 338 3.61 4.68 26.67
C LEU A 338 2.96 4.06 27.92
N PRO A 339 2.81 4.83 29.01
CA PRO A 339 2.12 4.32 30.17
C PRO A 339 0.64 4.17 29.80
N LEU A 340 -0.01 3.15 30.35
CA LEU A 340 -1.45 2.93 30.14
C LEU A 340 -2.31 3.94 30.93
N ASN A 341 -1.80 5.15 31.15
CA ASN A 341 -2.39 6.10 32.08
C ASN A 341 -3.08 7.24 31.33
N ALA A 342 -4.41 7.14 31.27
CA ALA A 342 -5.31 8.16 30.72
C ALA A 342 -5.11 9.57 31.29
N ALA A 343 -4.37 9.74 32.40
CA ALA A 343 -4.03 11.03 32.97
C ALA A 343 -2.92 11.81 32.23
N ILE A 344 -2.25 11.22 31.22
CA ILE A 344 -1.17 11.91 30.50
C ILE A 344 -1.73 12.83 29.39
N PRO A 345 -1.39 14.14 29.40
CA PRO A 345 -1.82 15.07 28.37
C PRO A 345 -1.41 14.62 26.96
N GLY A 346 -2.35 14.65 26.01
CA GLY A 346 -2.14 14.17 24.64
C GLY A 346 -2.65 12.75 24.39
N GLU A 347 -3.09 12.04 25.44
CA GLU A 347 -3.93 10.85 25.26
C GLU A 347 -5.36 11.27 24.90
N PRO A 348 -5.95 10.74 23.82
CA PRO A 348 -7.36 10.90 23.58
C PRO A 348 -8.12 10.00 24.55
N GLY A 349 -8.37 10.54 25.73
CA GLY A 349 -9.49 10.14 26.57
C GLY A 349 -10.34 11.38 26.82
N PRO A 350 -11.67 11.29 26.79
CA PRO A 350 -12.42 12.12 27.70
C PRO A 350 -11.89 11.82 29.11
N LEU A 351 -11.97 12.78 30.04
CA LEU A 351 -12.06 12.44 31.45
C LEU A 351 -13.15 11.38 31.54
N ALA A 352 -12.78 10.11 31.57
CA ALA A 352 -13.72 9.02 31.66
C ALA A 352 -14.39 9.22 33.00
N GLU A 353 -15.59 9.80 32.97
CA GLU A 353 -16.56 9.72 34.03
C GLU A 353 -16.53 8.25 34.44
N GLU A 354 -16.06 7.99 35.66
CA GLU A 354 -15.80 6.65 36.17
C GLU A 354 -17.05 5.82 35.88
N VAL A 355 -16.97 4.96 34.87
CA VAL A 355 -17.94 3.89 34.72
C VAL A 355 -17.70 3.06 35.96
N HIS A 356 -18.53 3.30 36.97
CA HIS A 356 -18.59 2.56 38.20
C HIS A 356 -19.00 1.14 37.82
N MET A 357 -18.02 0.37 37.37
CA MET A 357 -18.18 -1.07 37.20
C MET A 357 -18.63 -1.58 38.56
N PRO A 358 -19.81 -2.20 38.67
CA PRO A 358 -20.20 -2.82 39.92
C PRO A 358 -19.06 -3.75 40.31
N GLN A 359 -18.52 -3.52 41.52
CA GLN A 359 -17.45 -4.36 42.05
C GLN A 359 -17.87 -5.82 41.85
N PRO A 360 -17.04 -6.65 41.20
CA PRO A 360 -17.28 -8.06 41.16
C PRO A 360 -17.41 -8.51 42.61
N VAL A 361 -18.60 -8.99 42.97
CA VAL A 361 -18.80 -9.63 44.27
C VAL A 361 -17.87 -10.84 44.25
N LEU A 362 -16.72 -10.69 44.92
CA LEU A 362 -15.73 -11.75 45.07
C LEU A 362 -16.46 -12.96 45.68
N PRO A 363 -16.52 -14.11 44.98
CA PRO A 363 -16.91 -15.34 45.64
C PRO A 363 -15.92 -15.60 46.78
N PRO A 364 -16.39 -16.16 47.91
CA PRO A 364 -15.55 -16.41 49.07
C PRO A 364 -14.33 -17.23 48.66
N ALA A 365 -13.17 -16.77 49.13
CA ALA A 365 -11.85 -17.35 48.87
C ALA A 365 -11.81 -18.83 49.26
N ALA A 366 -12.15 -19.70 48.33
CA ALA A 366 -11.77 -21.10 48.35
C ALA A 366 -10.37 -21.19 47.74
N ALA A 367 -9.43 -21.68 48.53
CA ALA A 367 -8.04 -21.87 48.15
C ALA A 367 -7.94 -22.78 46.90
N LEU A 368 -7.64 -22.19 45.75
CA LEU A 368 -7.17 -22.91 44.57
C LEU A 368 -5.65 -22.80 44.53
N SER A 369 -5.01 -23.78 45.16
CA SER A 369 -3.61 -24.13 44.93
C SER A 369 -3.52 -24.94 43.65
N ASP A 370 -3.67 -24.30 42.50
CA ASP A 370 -3.35 -24.93 41.22
C ASP A 370 -1.86 -24.74 40.93
N PRO A 371 -1.12 -25.83 40.62
CA PRO A 371 0.29 -25.73 40.24
C PRO A 371 0.45 -24.95 38.92
N PRO A 372 1.60 -24.30 38.71
CA PRO A 372 1.85 -23.54 37.49
C PRO A 372 1.64 -24.41 36.25
N ILE A 373 0.81 -23.91 35.32
CA ILE A 373 0.59 -24.52 34.02
C ILE A 373 1.91 -24.44 33.25
N THR A 374 2.62 -25.57 33.17
CA THR A 374 3.72 -25.77 32.23
C THR A 374 3.15 -25.71 30.81
N VAL A 375 3.44 -24.62 30.11
CA VAL A 375 3.17 -24.49 28.68
C VAL A 375 4.09 -25.48 27.96
N GLU A 376 3.54 -26.58 27.44
CA GLU A 376 4.25 -27.38 26.44
C GLU A 376 4.48 -26.49 25.23
N LEU A 377 5.75 -26.14 24.99
CA LEU A 377 6.17 -25.51 23.74
C LEU A 377 5.67 -26.37 22.59
N ALA A 378 5.01 -25.75 21.62
CA ALA A 378 4.58 -26.45 20.42
C ALA A 378 5.78 -27.21 19.84
N PRO A 379 5.63 -28.48 19.44
CA PRO A 379 6.72 -29.26 18.92
C PRO A 379 7.39 -28.50 17.76
N ASP A 380 8.71 -28.56 17.70
CA ASP A 380 9.50 -27.98 16.62
C ASP A 380 8.88 -28.40 15.27
N HIS A 381 8.82 -27.44 14.34
CA HIS A 381 8.20 -27.64 13.03
C HIS A 381 8.66 -28.97 12.41
N PRO A 382 7.75 -29.78 11.85
CA PRO A 382 8.11 -31.08 11.31
C PRO A 382 9.21 -30.90 10.25
N ALA A 383 10.31 -31.64 10.41
CA ALA A 383 11.42 -31.61 9.47
C ALA A 383 10.92 -31.86 8.04
N VAL A 384 11.29 -30.96 7.12
CA VAL A 384 10.84 -31.02 5.73
C VAL A 384 11.62 -32.10 4.99
N ASP A 385 10.94 -33.13 4.49
CA ASP A 385 11.55 -34.17 3.64
C ASP A 385 11.80 -33.61 2.23
N VAL A 386 12.95 -32.97 2.05
CA VAL A 386 13.35 -32.31 0.79
C VAL A 386 13.36 -33.28 -0.39
N VAL A 387 13.83 -34.52 -0.17
CA VAL A 387 13.92 -35.54 -1.22
C VAL A 387 12.53 -35.88 -1.74
N ARG A 388 11.57 -36.07 -0.84
CA ARG A 388 10.18 -36.33 -1.20
C ARG A 388 9.53 -35.15 -1.93
N GLN A 389 9.82 -33.92 -1.53
CA GLN A 389 9.29 -32.72 -2.20
C GLN A 389 9.83 -32.57 -3.63
N LEU A 390 11.12 -32.86 -3.85
CA LEU A 390 11.71 -32.82 -5.19
C LEU A 390 11.24 -33.99 -6.07
N ALA A 391 10.76 -35.09 -5.49
CA ALA A 391 10.22 -36.24 -6.21
C ALA A 391 8.75 -36.06 -6.67
N VAL A 392 8.10 -34.93 -6.36
CA VAL A 392 6.71 -34.67 -6.77
C VAL A 392 6.60 -34.69 -8.30
N PRO A 393 5.72 -35.53 -8.88
CA PRO A 393 5.58 -35.67 -10.32
C PRO A 393 4.80 -34.48 -10.91
N LEU A 394 5.26 -34.00 -12.07
CA LEU A 394 4.67 -32.92 -12.83
C LEU A 394 4.30 -33.44 -14.22
N LYS A 395 3.02 -33.31 -14.59
CA LYS A 395 2.56 -33.65 -15.95
C LYS A 395 3.25 -32.78 -17.00
N ARG A 396 3.39 -31.49 -16.71
CA ARG A 396 4.11 -30.54 -17.56
C ARG A 396 4.55 -29.32 -16.76
N PHE A 397 5.74 -28.81 -17.05
CA PHE A 397 6.24 -27.54 -16.58
C PHE A 397 6.79 -26.74 -17.76
N ARG A 398 6.27 -25.53 -17.98
CA ARG A 398 6.70 -24.65 -19.07
C ARG A 398 6.79 -23.20 -18.61
N LEU A 399 7.91 -22.56 -18.91
CA LEU A 399 8.02 -21.10 -18.84
C LEU A 399 7.51 -20.49 -20.15
N SER A 400 6.57 -19.55 -20.05
CA SER A 400 5.97 -18.90 -21.22
C SER A 400 6.92 -17.97 -21.96
N GLN A 401 7.92 -17.44 -21.25
CA GLN A 401 8.96 -16.57 -21.76
C GLN A 401 10.28 -16.83 -21.02
N PRO A 402 11.44 -16.41 -21.56
CA PRO A 402 12.69 -16.42 -20.82
C PRO A 402 12.54 -15.60 -19.53
N THR A 403 12.83 -16.22 -18.39
CA THR A 403 12.63 -15.62 -17.06
C THR A 403 13.96 -15.62 -16.30
N PRO A 404 14.32 -14.56 -15.54
CA PRO A 404 15.50 -14.57 -14.70
C PRO A 404 15.50 -15.73 -13.70
N LEU A 405 16.61 -16.46 -13.60
CA LEU A 405 16.75 -17.63 -12.74
C LEU A 405 16.30 -17.36 -11.29
N ARG A 406 16.63 -16.20 -10.73
CA ARG A 406 16.22 -15.76 -9.39
C ARG A 406 14.71 -15.85 -9.17
N ALA A 407 13.93 -15.35 -10.11
CA ALA A 407 12.47 -15.36 -10.03
C ALA A 407 11.92 -16.79 -10.10
N VAL A 408 12.53 -17.63 -10.95
CA VAL A 408 12.14 -19.04 -11.07
C VAL A 408 12.48 -19.82 -9.79
N LEU A 409 13.64 -19.58 -9.18
CA LEU A 409 14.03 -20.21 -7.92
C LEU A 409 13.10 -19.82 -6.76
N GLN A 410 12.67 -18.55 -6.68
CA GLN A 410 11.69 -18.14 -5.69
C GLN A 410 10.36 -18.90 -5.86
N GLN A 411 9.86 -19.00 -7.08
CA GLN A 411 8.64 -19.78 -7.37
C GLN A 411 8.81 -21.27 -6.99
N PHE A 412 9.99 -21.84 -7.21
CA PHE A 412 10.31 -23.21 -6.82
C PHE A 412 10.31 -23.42 -5.30
N ALA A 413 10.87 -22.47 -4.54
CA ALA A 413 10.86 -22.52 -3.09
C ALA A 413 9.42 -22.48 -2.54
N GLU A 414 8.56 -21.64 -3.14
CA GLU A 414 7.14 -21.55 -2.79
C GLU A 414 6.38 -22.83 -3.13
N MET A 415 6.60 -23.42 -4.30
CA MET A 415 5.92 -24.66 -4.74
C MET A 415 6.35 -25.90 -3.94
N SER A 416 7.63 -26.00 -3.58
CA SER A 416 8.18 -27.15 -2.85
C SER A 416 8.02 -27.04 -1.33
N ALA A 417 7.78 -25.83 -0.83
CA ALA A 417 7.96 -25.48 0.59
C ALA A 417 9.36 -25.82 1.12
N VAL A 418 10.37 -25.89 0.24
CA VAL A 418 11.77 -26.12 0.59
C VAL A 418 12.56 -24.83 0.37
N PRO A 419 13.22 -24.29 1.41
CA PRO A 419 14.12 -23.14 1.27
C PRO A 419 15.25 -23.45 0.28
N ILE A 420 15.54 -22.50 -0.63
CA ILE A 420 16.68 -22.55 -1.55
C ILE A 420 17.70 -21.51 -1.10
N ASP A 421 18.90 -21.96 -0.80
CA ASP A 421 20.00 -21.16 -0.25
C ASP A 421 21.06 -20.87 -1.33
N PRO A 422 21.15 -19.61 -1.82
CA PRO A 422 22.15 -19.22 -2.83
C PRO A 422 23.52 -18.87 -2.23
N THR A 423 23.70 -18.92 -0.90
CA THR A 423 24.91 -18.39 -0.21
C THR A 423 26.22 -19.06 -0.65
N GLY A 424 26.15 -20.29 -1.23
CA GLY A 424 27.31 -21.00 -1.77
C GLY A 424 27.80 -20.50 -3.14
N LEU A 425 27.09 -19.58 -3.79
CA LEU A 425 27.42 -19.09 -5.13
C LEU A 425 28.43 -17.95 -5.07
N MET A 426 29.56 -18.11 -5.77
CA MET A 426 30.58 -17.06 -5.89
C MET A 426 30.16 -15.94 -6.86
N ALA A 427 29.35 -16.26 -7.88
CA ALA A 427 28.91 -15.33 -8.91
C ALA A 427 27.38 -15.15 -8.85
N MET A 428 26.92 -14.18 -8.06
CA MET A 428 25.50 -13.88 -7.87
C MET A 428 24.81 -13.40 -9.16
N GLU A 429 25.58 -12.90 -10.13
CA GLU A 429 25.08 -12.48 -11.45
C GLU A 429 24.51 -13.65 -12.25
N LYS A 430 24.91 -14.89 -11.95
CA LYS A 430 24.33 -16.10 -12.58
C LYS A 430 22.83 -16.25 -12.27
N LEU A 431 22.36 -15.67 -11.17
CA LEU A 431 20.93 -15.69 -10.81
C LEU A 431 20.09 -14.77 -11.71
N ASP A 432 20.70 -13.84 -12.45
CA ASP A 432 19.98 -12.97 -13.38
C ASP A 432 19.99 -13.53 -14.82
N HIS A 433 20.59 -14.70 -15.04
CA HIS A 433 20.55 -15.42 -16.30
C HIS A 433 19.12 -15.79 -16.69
N LEU A 434 18.74 -15.52 -17.93
CA LEU A 434 17.41 -15.86 -18.45
C LEU A 434 17.36 -17.34 -18.80
N VAL A 435 16.47 -18.08 -18.14
CA VAL A 435 16.28 -19.52 -18.36
C VAL A 435 14.98 -19.80 -19.08
N THR A 436 14.95 -20.92 -19.81
CA THR A 436 13.74 -21.45 -20.45
C THR A 436 13.60 -22.93 -20.13
N VAL A 437 12.38 -23.42 -19.96
CA VAL A 437 12.13 -24.86 -19.77
C VAL A 437 10.75 -25.22 -20.30
N ASP A 438 10.65 -26.36 -20.98
CA ASP A 438 9.39 -27.02 -21.35
C ASP A 438 9.64 -28.52 -21.22
N GLN A 439 9.17 -29.10 -20.12
CA GLN A 439 9.29 -30.54 -19.83
C GLN A 439 7.91 -31.12 -19.54
N SER A 440 7.67 -32.34 -19.98
CA SER A 440 6.48 -33.14 -19.69
C SER A 440 6.88 -34.42 -18.96
N ASP A 441 5.97 -34.97 -18.16
CA ASP A 441 6.16 -36.23 -17.41
C ASP A 441 7.48 -36.23 -16.60
N THR A 442 7.69 -35.16 -15.84
CA THR A 442 8.93 -34.88 -15.12
C THR A 442 8.70 -34.82 -13.62
N THR A 443 9.73 -34.49 -12.83
CA THR A 443 9.60 -34.19 -11.40
C THR A 443 10.07 -32.78 -11.09
N LEU A 444 9.68 -32.24 -9.94
CA LEU A 444 10.11 -30.91 -9.52
C LEU A 444 11.65 -30.82 -9.49
N GLY A 445 12.35 -31.82 -8.95
CA GLY A 445 13.81 -31.89 -8.93
C GLY A 445 14.45 -31.94 -10.32
N ALA A 446 13.86 -32.67 -11.27
CA ALA A 446 14.37 -32.73 -12.63
C ALA A 446 14.23 -31.39 -13.38
N VAL A 447 13.13 -30.67 -13.16
CA VAL A 447 12.95 -29.32 -13.72
C VAL A 447 13.94 -28.33 -13.09
N LEU A 448 14.13 -28.37 -11.77
CA LEU A 448 15.10 -27.53 -11.06
C LEU A 448 16.53 -27.78 -11.59
N ALA A 449 16.93 -29.03 -11.75
CA ALA A 449 18.22 -29.41 -12.32
C ALA A 449 18.40 -28.86 -13.74
N ALA A 450 17.39 -28.98 -14.60
CA ALA A 450 17.45 -28.49 -15.98
C ALA A 450 17.57 -26.96 -16.06
N ILE A 451 16.89 -26.24 -15.18
CA ILE A 451 16.98 -24.78 -15.09
C ILE A 451 18.37 -24.35 -14.59
N LEU A 452 18.87 -24.96 -13.51
CA LEU A 452 20.17 -24.63 -12.94
C LEU A 452 21.33 -24.91 -13.92
N SER A 453 21.23 -25.98 -14.70
CA SER A 453 22.26 -26.34 -15.69
C SER A 453 22.47 -25.28 -16.77
N GLN A 454 21.43 -24.52 -17.14
CA GLN A 454 21.54 -23.42 -18.12
C GLN A 454 22.42 -22.27 -17.62
N ALA A 455 22.48 -22.07 -16.30
CA ALA A 455 23.32 -21.07 -15.65
C ALA A 455 24.69 -21.64 -15.18
N GLY A 456 25.01 -22.89 -15.51
CA GLY A 456 26.22 -23.57 -15.02
C GLY A 456 26.21 -23.78 -13.51
N LEU A 457 25.03 -24.05 -12.94
CA LEU A 457 24.82 -24.30 -11.51
C LEU A 457 24.35 -25.73 -11.27
N ALA A 458 24.59 -26.21 -10.06
CA ALA A 458 24.07 -27.45 -9.52
C ALA A 458 23.43 -27.18 -8.14
N TYR A 459 22.82 -28.21 -7.55
CA TYR A 459 22.31 -28.13 -6.20
C TYR A 459 22.67 -29.37 -5.39
N GLU A 460 22.80 -29.18 -4.08
CA GLU A 460 22.96 -30.23 -3.09
C GLU A 460 21.78 -30.17 -2.11
N ILE A 461 21.30 -31.35 -1.70
CA ILE A 461 20.22 -31.47 -0.72
C ILE A 461 20.87 -31.54 0.67
N ASP A 462 20.51 -30.61 1.53
CA ASP A 462 20.78 -30.63 2.97
C ASP A 462 19.52 -31.12 3.71
N ALA A 463 19.61 -31.37 5.02
CA ALA A 463 18.52 -31.97 5.82
C ALA A 463 17.20 -31.19 5.74
N GLU A 464 17.24 -29.86 5.53
CA GLU A 464 16.06 -28.99 5.54
C GLU A 464 16.01 -28.00 4.37
N ARG A 465 17.00 -27.99 3.48
CA ARG A 465 17.12 -26.96 2.43
C ARG A 465 17.87 -27.46 1.20
N ILE A 466 17.77 -26.71 0.11
CA ILE A 466 18.53 -26.91 -1.12
C ILE A 466 19.64 -25.87 -1.17
N ARG A 467 20.91 -26.29 -1.25
CA ARG A 467 22.06 -25.38 -1.41
C ARG A 467 22.49 -25.32 -2.87
N LEU A 468 22.69 -24.11 -3.39
CA LEU A 468 23.18 -23.92 -4.75
C LEU A 468 24.71 -23.88 -4.78
N SER A 469 25.29 -24.52 -5.80
CA SER A 469 26.74 -24.55 -6.04
C SER A 469 27.04 -24.38 -7.53
N GLU A 470 28.28 -24.05 -7.87
CA GLU A 470 28.70 -24.06 -9.28
C GLU A 470 28.76 -25.50 -9.79
N ALA A 471 28.25 -25.74 -11.00
CA ALA A 471 28.37 -27.06 -11.59
C ALA A 471 29.85 -27.40 -11.81
N PRO A 472 30.30 -28.62 -11.50
CA PRO A 472 31.66 -29.03 -11.82
C PRO A 472 31.89 -28.89 -13.32
N PRO A 473 33.10 -28.49 -13.75
CA PRO A 473 33.41 -28.40 -15.18
C PRO A 473 33.14 -29.76 -15.84
N PRO A 474 32.58 -29.78 -17.06
CA PRO A 474 32.33 -31.03 -17.76
C PRO A 474 33.65 -31.81 -17.87
N PRO A 475 33.63 -33.14 -17.71
CA PRO A 475 34.84 -33.94 -17.86
C PRO A 475 35.46 -33.65 -19.22
N PRO A 476 36.80 -33.55 -19.30
CA PRO A 476 37.47 -33.31 -20.58
C PRO A 476 37.01 -34.39 -21.58
N PRO A 477 36.80 -34.03 -22.86
CA PRO A 477 36.34 -35.00 -23.85
C PRO A 477 37.31 -36.17 -23.85
N GLU A 478 36.80 -37.36 -23.52
CA GLU A 478 37.57 -38.60 -23.53
C GLU A 478 38.21 -38.69 -24.91
N LYS A 479 39.55 -38.54 -24.99
CA LYS A 479 40.27 -38.64 -26.25
C LYS A 479 39.93 -39.99 -26.82
N SER A 480 39.03 -39.99 -27.80
CA SER A 480 38.67 -41.16 -28.56
C SER A 480 39.98 -41.71 -29.13
N LEU A 481 40.49 -42.76 -28.51
CA LEU A 481 41.58 -43.56 -29.02
C LEU A 481 41.00 -44.25 -30.25
N LEU A 482 40.99 -43.52 -31.37
CA LEU A 482 40.85 -44.10 -32.69
C LEU A 482 41.96 -45.17 -32.78
N PRO A 483 41.62 -46.45 -32.99
CA PRO A 483 42.64 -47.46 -33.23
C PRO A 483 43.43 -47.05 -34.48
N ALA A 484 44.74 -46.93 -34.33
CA ALA A 484 45.64 -46.74 -35.46
C ALA A 484 45.50 -47.95 -36.39
N LEU A 485 45.08 -47.71 -37.63
CA LEU A 485 45.12 -48.65 -38.74
C LEU A 485 46.45 -48.53 -39.49
#